data_AF-A0A5N5VAF7-F1
#
_entry.id   AF-A0A5N5VAF7-F1
#
_cell.length_a   1.000
_cell.length_b   1.000
_cell.length_c   1.000
_cell.angle_alpha   90.00
_cell.angle_beta   90.00
_cell.angle_gamma   90.00
#
_symmetry.space_group_name_H-M   'P 1'
#
loop_
_entity.id
_entity.type
_entity.pdbx_description
1 polymer ?
#
loop_
_entity_poly.entity_id
_entity_poly.type
_entity_poly.pdbx_seq_one_letter_code
_entity_poly.pdbx_strand_id
1 'polypeptide(L)'
;MRTRLVAIFAALIAAVSFLSGCSKSDESAKDLPDAATLLQESSETTRNQESVHLKLTVEGTIDQLPIEVLEGDLTNVPAVAAQGKADIAFMGQKLSGVEFIVADGDLYGAISPGSGYQNFGPAADIYDASAILSPENGLANVLANFSDAKSEARETLNGVETVKVVGTVSADAVNRIAPQIEATGPVPGTAWIAEGGDHELVQARLEPSSDTSVTMTLSDWGKPVTVTKPGA
;
A
#
# COMPACT_ATOMS: atom_id res chain seq x y z
N MET A 1 -44.86 53.28 -40.95
CA MET A 1 -43.57 52.84 -40.39
C MET A 1 -43.27 51.44 -40.91
N ARG A 2 -42.14 51.32 -41.64
CA ARG A 2 -41.35 50.12 -42.03
C ARG A 2 -42.10 48.88 -42.58
N THR A 3 -42.33 48.77 -43.90
CA THR A 3 -41.48 48.11 -44.94
C THR A 3 -41.35 46.59 -44.75
N ARG A 4 -42.09 45.73 -45.47
CA ARG A 4 -42.03 45.34 -46.91
C ARG A 4 -41.05 44.19 -47.21
N LEU A 5 -41.60 43.16 -47.87
CA LEU A 5 -41.01 42.27 -48.91
C LEU A 5 -39.98 41.22 -48.44
N VAL A 6 -39.80 40.03 -49.03
CA VAL A 6 -40.50 39.07 -49.90
C VAL A 6 -39.51 37.89 -50.07
N ALA A 7 -40.03 36.66 -50.24
CA ALA A 7 -39.43 35.49 -50.90
C ALA A 7 -38.19 34.73 -50.32
N ILE A 8 -38.45 33.44 -50.03
CA ILE A 8 -37.85 32.22 -50.65
C ILE A 8 -36.35 32.27 -50.98
N PHE A 9 -35.53 31.39 -50.37
CA PHE A 9 -34.71 30.37 -51.07
C PHE A 9 -33.96 29.46 -50.08
N ALA A 10 -33.93 28.17 -50.39
CA ALA A 10 -33.14 27.16 -49.70
C ALA A 10 -31.64 27.28 -50.07
N ALA A 11 -30.75 27.07 -49.09
CA ALA A 11 -29.34 26.77 -49.35
C ALA A 11 -28.78 25.85 -48.25
N LEU A 12 -28.35 24.68 -48.73
CA LEU A 12 -27.65 23.61 -48.04
C LEU A 12 -26.21 24.06 -47.73
N ILE A 13 -25.78 24.05 -46.45
CA ILE A 13 -24.35 24.09 -46.09
C ILE A 13 -24.14 23.08 -44.96
N ALA A 14 -23.47 21.99 -45.30
CA ALA A 14 -22.86 21.07 -44.34
C ALA A 14 -21.62 21.74 -43.74
N ALA A 15 -21.62 21.97 -42.42
CA ALA A 15 -20.44 22.38 -41.68
C ALA A 15 -19.96 21.18 -40.84
N VAL A 16 -18.89 20.55 -41.33
CA VAL A 16 -18.07 19.61 -40.55
C VAL A 16 -17.21 20.45 -39.63
N SER A 17 -17.60 20.58 -38.36
CA SER A 17 -16.73 21.15 -37.33
C SER A 17 -15.95 20.03 -36.63
N PHE A 18 -14.66 19.97 -36.94
CA PHE A 18 -13.63 19.30 -36.15
C PHE A 18 -13.74 19.76 -34.68
N LEU A 19 -14.14 18.86 -33.78
CA LEU A 19 -13.84 19.06 -32.36
C LEU A 19 -12.38 18.61 -32.15
N SER A 20 -11.51 19.61 -32.18
CA SER A 20 -10.13 19.52 -31.69
C SER A 20 -10.14 18.99 -30.24
N GLY A 21 -9.17 18.13 -29.94
CA GLY A 21 -9.09 17.40 -28.69
C GLY A 21 -8.96 18.31 -27.46
N CYS A 22 -9.68 17.93 -26.40
CA CYS A 22 -9.35 18.32 -25.04
C CYS A 22 -8.73 17.10 -24.35
N SER A 23 -7.41 17.06 -24.32
CA SER A 23 -6.64 16.19 -23.45
C SER A 23 -6.94 16.59 -22.00
N LYS A 24 -7.72 15.78 -21.28
CA LYS A 24 -7.99 15.92 -19.84
C LYS A 24 -6.87 15.30 -19.01
N SER A 25 -5.64 15.70 -19.29
CA SER A 25 -4.46 15.17 -18.62
C SER A 25 -3.48 16.32 -18.54
N ASP A 26 -3.64 17.17 -17.50
CA ASP A 26 -2.62 18.14 -17.03
C ASP A 26 -3.13 19.17 -15.96
N GLU A 27 -4.36 19.08 -15.44
CA GLU A 27 -4.78 19.90 -14.29
C GLU A 27 -4.43 19.28 -12.93
N SER A 28 -4.51 17.96 -12.78
CA SER A 28 -4.27 17.27 -11.50
C SER A 28 -2.81 17.30 -11.01
N ALA A 29 -1.87 17.67 -11.88
CA ALA A 29 -0.43 17.74 -11.60
C ALA A 29 0.08 19.18 -11.35
N LYS A 30 -0.76 20.20 -11.55
CA LYS A 30 -0.41 21.58 -11.16
C LYS A 30 -0.59 21.69 -9.64
N ASP A 31 0.45 22.13 -8.95
CA ASP A 31 0.49 22.37 -7.49
C ASP A 31 0.36 21.11 -6.61
N LEU A 32 1.13 20.06 -6.92
CA LEU A 32 1.31 18.96 -5.98
C LEU A 32 2.21 19.40 -4.81
N PRO A 33 1.96 18.93 -3.56
CA PRO A 33 2.86 19.19 -2.45
C PRO A 33 4.27 18.62 -2.72
N ASP A 34 5.26 19.21 -2.06
CA ASP A 34 6.65 18.77 -2.17
C ASP A 34 6.82 17.33 -1.66
N ALA A 35 7.45 16.48 -2.48
CA ALA A 35 7.57 15.05 -2.20
C ALA A 35 8.45 14.77 -0.98
N ALA A 36 9.56 15.50 -0.84
CA ALA A 36 10.49 15.31 0.27
C ALA A 36 9.84 15.67 1.61
N THR A 37 9.09 16.78 1.62
CA THR A 37 8.32 17.20 2.79
C THR A 37 7.25 16.17 3.16
N LEU A 38 6.44 15.71 2.20
CA LEU A 38 5.41 14.69 2.45
C LEU A 38 5.99 13.39 3.00
N LEU A 39 7.10 12.91 2.42
CA LEU A 39 7.77 11.69 2.89
C LEU A 39 8.32 11.85 4.30
N GLN A 40 8.88 13.02 4.63
CA GLN A 40 9.37 13.31 5.97
C GLN A 40 8.23 13.30 6.99
N GLU A 41 7.17 14.07 6.74
CA GLU A 41 6.03 14.17 7.65
C GLU A 41 5.34 12.81 7.83
N SER A 42 5.15 12.07 6.73
CA SER A 42 4.58 10.72 6.77
C SER A 42 5.48 9.73 7.53
N SER A 43 6.80 9.83 7.39
CA SER A 43 7.76 9.03 8.18
C SER A 43 7.64 9.33 9.66
N GLU A 44 7.55 10.61 10.04
CA GLU A 44 7.40 11.06 11.43
C GLU A 44 6.08 10.56 12.03
N THR A 45 4.96 10.69 11.31
CA THR A 45 3.66 10.17 11.74
C THR A 45 3.67 8.65 11.88
N THR A 46 4.21 7.93 10.89
CA THR A 46 4.28 6.46 10.89
C THR A 46 5.14 5.94 12.04
N ARG A 47 6.22 6.65 12.40
CA ARG A 47 7.15 6.26 13.48
C ARG A 47 6.48 6.16 14.86
N ASN A 48 5.37 6.89 15.06
CA ASN A 48 4.66 6.94 16.34
C ASN A 48 3.49 5.95 16.42
N GLN A 49 3.27 5.13 15.39
CA GLN A 49 2.13 4.22 15.34
C GLN A 49 2.44 2.91 16.04
N GLU A 50 1.53 2.51 16.94
CA GLU A 50 1.65 1.28 17.72
C GLU A 50 0.80 0.13 17.15
N SER A 51 -0.13 0.45 16.24
CA SER A 51 -1.02 -0.50 15.59
C SER A 51 -1.49 -0.02 14.22
N VAL A 52 -1.91 -0.97 13.39
CA VAL A 52 -2.41 -0.72 12.04
C VAL A 52 -3.28 -1.88 11.55
N HIS A 53 -4.27 -1.59 10.72
CA HIS A 53 -4.87 -2.57 9.83
C HIS A 53 -4.16 -2.54 8.47
N LEU A 54 -3.69 -3.68 7.99
CA LEU A 54 -2.94 -3.76 6.75
C LEU A 54 -3.49 -4.82 5.80
N LYS A 55 -3.37 -4.52 4.52
CA LYS A 55 -3.53 -5.47 3.42
C LYS A 55 -2.26 -5.51 2.58
N LEU A 56 -1.55 -6.63 2.64
CA LEU A 56 -0.40 -6.96 1.81
C LEU A 56 -0.86 -7.71 0.56
N THR A 57 -0.28 -7.39 -0.59
CA THR A 57 -0.45 -8.13 -1.84
C THR A 57 0.89 -8.26 -2.53
N VAL A 58 1.21 -9.48 -2.95
CA VAL A 58 2.43 -9.80 -3.71
C VAL A 58 2.01 -10.20 -5.12
N GLU A 59 2.49 -9.45 -6.09
CA GLU A 59 2.44 -9.82 -7.50
C GLU A 59 3.80 -10.40 -7.89
N GLY A 60 3.83 -11.45 -8.70
CA GLY A 60 5.07 -12.14 -9.07
C GLY A 60 5.42 -13.27 -8.10
N THR A 61 6.71 -13.47 -7.84
CA THR A 61 7.19 -14.51 -6.92
C THR A 61 8.38 -13.97 -6.14
N ILE A 62 8.34 -14.11 -4.82
CA ILE A 62 9.43 -13.80 -3.92
C ILE A 62 9.80 -15.09 -3.19
N ASP A 63 11.04 -15.53 -3.35
CA ASP A 63 11.53 -16.72 -2.67
C ASP A 63 11.40 -16.53 -1.15
N GLN A 64 10.99 -17.59 -0.45
CA GLN A 64 10.79 -17.58 1.01
C GLN A 64 9.67 -16.65 1.52
N LEU A 65 8.88 -16.03 0.64
CA LEU A 65 7.66 -15.29 1.00
C LEU A 65 6.42 -15.92 0.31
N PRO A 66 5.84 -16.99 0.89
CA PRO A 66 4.74 -17.72 0.26
C PRO A 66 3.38 -17.02 0.40
N ILE A 67 3.32 -15.68 0.37
CA ILE A 67 2.11 -14.88 0.52
C ILE A 67 1.71 -14.32 -0.83
N GLU A 68 0.43 -14.48 -1.22
CA GLU A 68 -0.18 -13.78 -2.35
C GLU A 68 -0.96 -12.56 -1.85
N VAL A 69 -1.79 -12.76 -0.83
CA VAL A 69 -2.55 -11.71 -0.15
C VAL A 69 -2.50 -11.98 1.35
N LEU A 70 -2.37 -10.95 2.16
CA LEU A 70 -2.57 -11.03 3.60
C LEU A 70 -3.35 -9.80 4.05
N GLU A 71 -4.37 -10.00 4.88
CA GLU A 71 -5.16 -8.91 5.46
C GLU A 71 -5.36 -9.15 6.94
N GLY A 72 -5.06 -8.15 7.77
CA GLY A 72 -5.12 -8.32 9.21
C GLY A 72 -4.73 -7.10 10.01
N ASP A 73 -4.86 -7.23 11.33
CA ASP A 73 -4.51 -6.21 12.30
C ASP A 73 -3.17 -6.57 12.95
N LEU A 74 -2.36 -5.56 13.22
CA LEU A 74 -1.06 -5.66 13.89
C LEU A 74 -0.99 -4.64 15.02
N THR A 75 -0.37 -5.03 16.13
CA THR A 75 0.09 -4.10 17.16
C THR A 75 1.42 -4.54 17.78
N ASN A 76 2.20 -3.55 18.23
CA ASN A 76 3.41 -3.74 19.02
C ASN A 76 3.20 -3.47 20.53
N VAL A 77 2.02 -3.01 20.96
CA VAL A 77 1.76 -2.56 22.34
C VAL A 77 0.49 -3.19 22.88
N PRO A 78 0.49 -3.74 24.12
CA PRO A 78 1.62 -3.85 25.06
C PRO A 78 2.66 -4.93 24.68
N ALA A 79 2.35 -5.76 23.70
CA ALA A 79 3.23 -6.77 23.14
C ALA A 79 2.92 -6.96 21.66
N VAL A 80 3.84 -7.57 20.92
CA VAL A 80 3.65 -7.90 19.51
C VAL A 80 2.51 -8.90 19.37
N ALA A 81 1.48 -8.53 18.62
CA ALA A 81 0.37 -9.39 18.29
C ALA A 81 -0.20 -9.05 16.91
N ALA A 82 -0.64 -10.06 16.19
CA ALA A 82 -1.29 -9.89 14.90
C ALA A 82 -2.36 -10.96 14.67
N GLN A 83 -3.37 -10.66 13.88
CA GLN A 83 -4.35 -11.66 13.45
C GLN A 83 -4.95 -11.28 12.11
N GLY A 84 -5.34 -12.28 11.32
CA GLY A 84 -5.93 -12.02 10.02
C GLY A 84 -6.07 -13.26 9.17
N LYS A 85 -6.13 -13.04 7.86
CA LYS A 85 -6.22 -14.08 6.84
C LYS A 85 -5.15 -13.88 5.79
N ALA A 86 -4.66 -14.99 5.25
CA ALA A 86 -3.73 -14.98 4.14
C ALA A 86 -4.13 -15.98 3.05
N ASP A 87 -3.90 -15.59 1.82
CA ASP A 87 -3.82 -16.48 0.67
C ASP A 87 -2.35 -16.80 0.46
N ILE A 88 -1.99 -18.09 0.56
CA ILE A 88 -0.60 -18.56 0.58
C ILE A 88 -0.34 -19.66 -0.43
N ALA A 89 0.91 -19.74 -0.88
CA ALA A 89 1.42 -20.87 -1.65
C ALA A 89 2.09 -21.89 -0.70
N PHE A 90 1.41 -23.00 -0.43
CA PHE A 90 1.90 -24.03 0.48
C PHE A 90 2.11 -25.36 -0.25
N MET A 91 3.35 -25.86 -0.27
CA MET A 91 3.75 -27.11 -0.94
C MET A 91 3.28 -27.20 -2.42
N GLY A 92 3.33 -26.07 -3.14
CA GLY A 92 2.91 -25.97 -4.54
C GLY A 92 1.39 -25.88 -4.75
N GLN A 93 0.60 -25.82 -3.67
CA GLN A 93 -0.84 -25.60 -3.70
C GLN A 93 -1.17 -24.19 -3.22
N LYS A 94 -2.17 -23.56 -3.83
CA LYS A 94 -2.73 -22.30 -3.32
C LYS A 94 -3.76 -22.60 -2.25
N LEU A 95 -3.60 -22.00 -1.08
CA LEU A 95 -4.56 -22.04 0.01
C LEU A 95 -5.10 -20.63 0.22
N SER A 96 -6.43 -20.49 0.20
CA SER A 96 -7.08 -19.18 0.38
C SER A 96 -7.73 -19.08 1.75
N GLY A 97 -7.68 -17.88 2.34
CA GLY A 97 -8.33 -17.54 3.59
C GLY A 97 -7.78 -18.30 4.80
N VAL A 98 -6.49 -18.67 4.78
CA VAL A 98 -5.81 -19.29 5.92
C VAL A 98 -5.77 -18.28 7.06
N GLU A 99 -6.43 -18.61 8.17
CA GLU A 99 -6.44 -17.74 9.35
C GLU A 99 -5.12 -17.87 10.09
N PHE A 100 -4.58 -16.73 10.55
CA PHE A 100 -3.38 -16.70 11.37
C PHE A 100 -3.58 -15.84 12.61
N ILE A 101 -2.87 -16.20 13.68
CA ILE A 101 -2.74 -15.42 14.91
C ILE A 101 -1.27 -15.44 15.33
N VAL A 102 -0.69 -14.29 15.61
CA VAL A 102 0.58 -14.15 16.33
C VAL A 102 0.27 -13.69 17.74
N ALA A 103 0.60 -14.52 18.73
CA ALA A 103 0.38 -14.24 20.14
C ALA A 103 1.46 -14.92 20.99
N ASP A 104 1.91 -14.25 22.05
CA ASP A 104 3.01 -14.71 22.92
C ASP A 104 4.31 -15.09 22.17
N GLY A 105 4.55 -14.46 21.01
CA GLY A 105 5.73 -14.73 20.17
C GLY A 105 5.61 -15.92 19.22
N ASP A 106 4.53 -16.70 19.27
CA ASP A 106 4.30 -17.84 18.39
C ASP A 106 3.31 -17.51 17.26
N LEU A 107 3.50 -18.15 16.11
CA LEU A 107 2.55 -18.15 15.01
C LEU A 107 1.58 -19.34 15.14
N TYR A 108 0.30 -19.05 15.09
CA TYR A 108 -0.78 -20.02 15.02
C TYR A 108 -1.48 -19.90 13.67
N GLY A 109 -1.80 -21.02 13.03
CA GLY A 109 -2.50 -21.02 11.74
C GLY A 109 -3.60 -22.07 11.67
N ALA A 110 -4.70 -21.75 10.99
CA ALA A 110 -5.75 -22.70 10.64
C ALA A 110 -5.70 -22.95 9.12
N ILE A 111 -4.92 -23.96 8.72
CA ILE A 111 -4.62 -24.27 7.31
C ILE A 111 -5.86 -24.72 6.54
N SER A 112 -6.84 -25.32 7.23
CA SER A 112 -8.11 -25.74 6.63
C SER A 112 -9.27 -24.95 7.25
N PRO A 113 -10.24 -24.47 6.45
CA PRO A 113 -11.41 -23.79 6.99
C PRO A 113 -12.11 -24.63 8.06
N GLY A 114 -12.29 -24.06 9.26
CA GLY A 114 -12.92 -24.73 10.39
C GLY A 114 -12.05 -25.77 11.11
N SER A 115 -10.76 -25.91 10.75
CA SER A 115 -9.81 -26.62 11.60
C SER A 115 -9.48 -25.80 12.85
N GLY A 116 -9.05 -26.48 13.92
CA GLY A 116 -8.40 -25.78 15.03
C GLY A 116 -7.10 -25.10 14.59
N TYR A 117 -6.64 -24.13 15.36
CA TYR A 117 -5.34 -23.51 15.17
C TYR A 117 -4.22 -24.49 15.54
N GLN A 118 -3.21 -24.56 14.68
CA GLN A 118 -1.96 -25.28 14.95
C GLN A 118 -0.87 -24.27 15.29
N ASN A 119 -0.02 -24.59 16.27
CA ASN A 119 1.15 -23.78 16.60
C ASN A 119 2.31 -24.15 15.66
N PHE A 120 2.84 -23.16 14.94
CA PHE A 120 3.95 -23.26 13.99
C PHE A 120 5.30 -22.84 14.59
N GLY A 121 5.34 -22.52 15.89
CA GLY A 121 6.53 -22.10 16.61
C GLY A 121 6.73 -20.58 16.59
N PRO A 122 7.95 -20.11 16.91
CA PRO A 122 8.24 -18.69 17.01
C PRO A 122 7.94 -17.95 15.69
N ALA A 123 7.12 -16.89 15.75
CA ALA A 123 6.78 -16.10 14.58
C ALA A 123 8.02 -15.47 13.93
N ALA A 124 9.01 -15.06 14.74
CA ALA A 124 10.26 -14.47 14.27
C ALA A 124 11.13 -15.40 13.41
N ASP A 125 10.94 -16.72 13.49
CA ASP A 125 11.62 -17.68 12.60
C ASP A 125 11.04 -17.67 11.18
N ILE A 126 9.84 -17.12 11.00
CA ILE A 126 9.14 -16.97 9.72
C ILE A 126 9.19 -15.50 9.27
N TYR A 127 8.60 -14.61 10.07
CA TYR A 127 8.68 -13.16 9.94
C TYR A 127 8.27 -12.49 11.25
N ASP A 128 9.11 -11.61 11.77
CA ASP A 128 8.77 -10.77 12.92
C ASP A 128 7.89 -9.59 12.46
N ALA A 129 6.57 -9.72 12.64
CA ALA A 129 5.61 -8.71 12.25
C ALA A 129 5.82 -7.35 12.95
N SER A 130 6.54 -7.32 14.08
CA SER A 130 6.86 -6.07 14.75
C SER A 130 7.76 -5.15 13.92
N ALA A 131 8.50 -5.73 12.96
CA ALA A 131 9.36 -5.00 12.04
C ALA A 131 8.57 -3.98 11.20
N ILE A 132 7.31 -4.25 10.85
CA ILE A 132 6.47 -3.35 10.04
C ILE A 132 6.29 -1.99 10.73
N LEU A 133 6.02 -2.00 12.03
CA LEU A 133 5.82 -0.82 12.87
C LEU A 133 7.10 -0.42 13.64
N SER A 134 8.25 -0.98 13.29
CA SER A 134 9.52 -0.59 13.90
C SER A 134 9.88 0.84 13.50
N PRO A 135 10.16 1.75 14.46
CA PRO A 135 10.59 3.12 14.18
C PRO A 135 11.83 3.23 13.27
N GLU A 136 12.73 2.25 13.38
CA GLU A 136 14.06 2.27 12.76
C GLU A 136 14.20 1.31 11.57
N ASN A 137 13.37 0.27 11.50
CA ASN A 137 13.47 -0.78 10.49
C ASN A 137 12.22 -0.93 9.63
N GLY A 138 11.09 -0.33 10.03
CA GLY A 138 9.78 -0.52 9.41
C GLY A 138 9.42 0.52 8.36
N LEU A 139 8.12 0.74 8.19
CA LEU A 139 7.57 1.63 7.16
C LEU A 139 8.08 3.07 7.30
N ALA A 140 8.27 3.56 8.54
CA ALA A 140 8.86 4.87 8.78
C ALA A 140 10.28 4.98 8.19
N ASN A 141 11.10 3.93 8.30
CA ASN A 141 12.44 3.87 7.74
C ASN A 141 12.40 3.75 6.20
N VAL A 142 11.45 3.01 5.64
CA VAL A 142 11.21 2.96 4.18
C VAL A 142 10.96 4.36 3.63
N LEU A 143 10.00 5.10 4.22
CA LEU A 143 9.66 6.46 3.80
C LEU A 143 10.85 7.43 3.90
N ALA A 144 11.63 7.33 4.98
CA ALA A 144 12.81 8.18 5.20
C ALA A 144 13.97 7.91 4.22
N ASN A 145 13.96 6.77 3.51
CA ASN A 145 15.03 6.34 2.62
C ASN A 145 14.64 6.35 1.13
N PHE A 146 13.62 7.14 0.78
CA PHE A 146 13.34 7.49 -0.61
C PHE A 146 14.42 8.43 -1.18
N SER A 147 14.80 8.21 -2.43
CA SER A 147 15.67 9.05 -3.24
C SER A 147 15.00 9.36 -4.58
N ASP A 148 15.37 10.49 -5.18
CA ASP A 148 14.78 11.01 -6.43
C ASP A 148 13.24 11.12 -6.35
N ALA A 149 12.74 11.48 -5.17
CA ALA A 149 11.31 11.50 -4.87
C ALA A 149 10.58 12.58 -5.66
N LYS A 150 9.41 12.23 -6.20
CA LYS A 150 8.57 13.14 -6.98
C LYS A 150 7.09 12.86 -6.73
N SER A 151 6.34 13.91 -6.41
CA SER A 151 4.88 13.88 -6.40
C SER A 151 4.38 13.83 -7.84
N GLU A 152 3.60 12.82 -8.19
CA GLU A 152 3.12 12.61 -9.56
C GLU A 152 1.66 12.93 -9.76
N ALA A 153 0.81 12.58 -8.78
CA ALA A 153 -0.63 12.69 -8.91
C ALA A 153 -1.32 12.79 -7.56
N ARG A 154 -2.55 13.29 -7.58
CA ARG A 154 -3.54 13.07 -6.51
C ARG A 154 -4.39 11.87 -6.88
N GLU A 155 -4.60 10.98 -5.92
CA GLU A 155 -5.41 9.77 -6.08
C GLU A 155 -6.28 9.57 -4.83
N THR A 156 -7.48 9.02 -5.00
CA THR A 156 -8.35 8.66 -3.88
C THR A 156 -8.24 7.16 -3.63
N LEU A 157 -7.70 6.76 -2.49
CA LEU A 157 -7.59 5.36 -2.07
C LEU A 157 -8.46 5.12 -0.83
N ASN A 158 -9.37 4.15 -0.89
CA ASN A 158 -10.28 3.82 0.22
C ASN A 158 -11.05 5.03 0.80
N GLY A 159 -11.36 6.01 -0.05
CA GLY A 159 -12.03 7.25 0.37
C GLY A 159 -11.13 8.33 0.97
N VAL A 160 -9.81 8.10 1.03
CA VAL A 160 -8.79 9.07 1.47
C VAL A 160 -8.17 9.75 0.26
N GLU A 161 -8.12 11.08 0.26
CA GLU A 161 -7.37 11.85 -0.73
C GLU A 161 -5.87 11.74 -0.43
N THR A 162 -5.10 11.27 -1.41
CA THR A 162 -3.67 10.98 -1.28
C THR A 162 -2.87 11.68 -2.37
N VAL A 163 -1.61 11.98 -2.06
CA VAL A 163 -0.59 12.32 -3.04
C VAL A 163 0.26 11.08 -3.31
N LYS A 164 0.34 10.69 -4.58
CA LYS A 164 1.21 9.64 -5.07
C LYS A 164 2.62 10.20 -5.24
N VAL A 165 3.56 9.67 -4.46
CA VAL A 165 4.99 9.98 -4.50
C VAL A 165 5.74 8.78 -5.03
N VAL A 166 6.49 8.96 -6.13
CA VAL A 166 7.38 7.93 -6.69
C VAL A 166 8.84 8.25 -6.37
N GLY A 167 9.69 7.24 -6.39
CA GLY A 167 11.14 7.37 -6.26
C GLY A 167 11.82 6.01 -6.22
N THR A 168 13.00 5.95 -5.61
CA THR A 168 13.67 4.69 -5.28
C THR A 168 13.94 4.60 -3.79
N VAL A 169 13.82 3.42 -3.20
CA VAL A 169 14.13 3.15 -1.79
C VAL A 169 15.47 2.46 -1.71
N SER A 170 16.29 2.84 -0.72
CA SER A 170 17.60 2.19 -0.51
C SER A 170 17.45 0.67 -0.26
N ALA A 171 18.38 -0.11 -0.80
CA ALA A 171 18.40 -1.57 -0.62
C ALA A 171 18.41 -1.97 0.87
N ASP A 172 19.16 -1.24 1.69
CA ASP A 172 19.24 -1.46 3.14
C ASP A 172 17.88 -1.26 3.81
N ALA A 173 17.15 -0.19 3.49
CA ALA A 173 15.82 0.04 4.05
C ALA A 173 14.81 -1.03 3.62
N VAL A 174 14.87 -1.47 2.36
CA VAL A 174 14.02 -2.57 1.86
C VAL A 174 14.33 -3.87 2.58
N ASN A 175 15.60 -4.25 2.70
CA ASN A 175 16.00 -5.51 3.30
C ASN A 175 15.78 -5.57 4.81
N ARG A 176 15.68 -4.43 5.50
CA ARG A 176 15.32 -4.37 6.92
C ARG A 176 13.87 -4.72 7.19
N ILE A 177 12.94 -4.28 6.33
CA ILE A 177 11.51 -4.57 6.49
C ILE A 177 11.11 -5.89 5.82
N ALA A 178 11.74 -6.23 4.70
CA ALA A 178 11.42 -7.39 3.87
C ALA A 178 12.71 -8.09 3.41
N PRO A 179 13.42 -8.79 4.31
CA PRO A 179 14.71 -9.43 4.00
C PRO A 179 14.63 -10.45 2.86
N GLN A 180 13.46 -11.05 2.62
CA GLN A 180 13.20 -12.00 1.53
C GLN A 180 13.36 -11.39 0.13
N ILE A 181 13.34 -10.06 0.02
CA ILE A 181 13.55 -9.37 -1.27
C ILE A 181 15.02 -9.44 -1.71
N GLU A 182 15.97 -9.53 -0.76
CA GLU A 182 17.41 -9.58 -1.03
C GLU A 182 17.90 -8.48 -2.01
N ALA A 183 17.38 -7.26 -1.85
CA ALA A 183 17.71 -6.13 -2.72
C ALA A 183 19.22 -5.87 -2.75
N THR A 184 19.80 -5.81 -3.94
CA THR A 184 21.23 -5.52 -4.15
C THR A 184 21.50 -4.09 -4.62
N GLY A 185 20.45 -3.31 -4.86
CA GLY A 185 20.49 -1.92 -5.28
C GLY A 185 19.18 -1.20 -4.97
N PRO A 186 19.07 0.11 -5.30
CA PRO A 186 17.85 0.88 -5.08
C PRO A 186 16.64 0.22 -5.74
N VAL A 187 15.53 0.13 -5.00
CA VAL A 187 14.29 -0.51 -5.45
C VAL A 187 13.28 0.56 -5.82
N PRO A 188 12.68 0.55 -7.02
CA PRO A 188 11.58 1.45 -7.35
C PRO A 188 10.47 1.36 -6.30
N GLY A 189 10.05 2.53 -5.80
CA GLY A 189 9.08 2.65 -4.72
C GLY A 189 8.01 3.68 -5.06
N THR A 190 6.79 3.42 -4.59
CA THR A 190 5.69 4.39 -4.60
C THR A 190 5.04 4.44 -3.23
N ALA A 191 4.83 5.65 -2.71
CA ALA A 191 4.06 5.90 -1.50
C ALA A 191 2.82 6.73 -1.85
N TRP A 192 1.68 6.38 -1.26
CA TRP A 192 0.47 7.19 -1.28
C TRP A 192 0.25 7.72 0.12
N ILE A 193 0.39 9.03 0.25
CA ILE A 193 0.39 9.73 1.53
C ILE A 193 -0.86 10.59 1.60
N ALA A 194 -1.59 10.55 2.71
CA ALA A 194 -2.77 11.38 2.90
C ALA A 194 -2.43 12.86 2.66
N GLU A 195 -3.20 13.55 1.81
CA GLU A 195 -2.90 14.94 1.44
C GLU A 195 -3.18 15.91 2.60
N GLY A 196 -4.12 15.57 3.48
CA GLY A 196 -4.44 16.34 4.68
C GLY A 196 -4.17 15.57 5.97
N GLY A 197 -4.49 16.20 7.11
CA GLY A 197 -4.33 15.60 8.44
C GLY A 197 -2.85 15.45 8.81
N ASP A 198 -2.51 14.32 9.42
CA ASP A 198 -1.15 14.01 9.89
C ASP A 198 -0.28 13.35 8.80
N HIS A 199 -0.68 13.42 7.52
CA HIS A 199 0.06 12.84 6.40
C HIS A 199 0.34 11.33 6.56
N GLU A 200 -0.65 10.58 7.04
CA GLU A 200 -0.56 9.14 7.21
C GLU A 200 -0.20 8.43 5.90
N LEU A 201 0.62 7.38 6.00
CA LEU A 201 0.86 6.48 4.88
C LEU A 201 -0.40 5.63 4.63
N VAL A 202 -0.98 5.74 3.43
CA VAL A 202 -2.18 4.99 3.02
C VAL A 202 -1.81 3.74 2.23
N GLN A 203 -0.77 3.82 1.41
CA GLN A 203 -0.26 2.66 0.67
C GLN A 203 1.23 2.82 0.38
N ALA A 204 1.99 1.73 0.45
CA ALA A 204 3.35 1.65 -0.07
C ALA A 204 3.44 0.50 -1.08
N ARG A 205 4.23 0.70 -2.14
CA ARG A 205 4.54 -0.33 -3.14
C ARG A 205 6.03 -0.34 -3.40
N LEU A 206 6.63 -1.52 -3.38
CA LEU A 206 8.01 -1.78 -3.77
C LEU A 206 8.02 -2.71 -4.97
N GLU A 207 8.89 -2.44 -5.95
CA GLU A 207 9.01 -3.23 -7.18
C GLU A 207 10.44 -3.75 -7.35
N PRO A 208 10.83 -4.84 -6.66
CA PRO A 208 12.18 -5.40 -6.74
C PRO A 208 12.61 -5.82 -8.15
N SER A 209 11.65 -6.17 -9.01
CA SER A 209 11.85 -6.50 -10.43
C SER A 209 10.64 -6.06 -11.25
N SER A 210 10.73 -6.15 -12.58
CA SER A 210 9.64 -5.74 -13.48
C SER A 210 8.38 -6.60 -13.39
N ASP A 211 8.50 -7.81 -12.85
CA ASP A 211 7.43 -8.81 -12.72
C ASP A 211 7.04 -9.08 -11.27
N THR A 212 7.71 -8.44 -10.31
CA THR A 212 7.46 -8.63 -8.88
C THR A 212 7.17 -7.31 -8.20
N SER A 213 6.06 -7.23 -7.48
CA SER A 213 5.77 -6.09 -6.61
C SER A 213 5.15 -6.52 -5.29
N VAL A 214 5.48 -5.77 -4.23
CA VAL A 214 4.91 -5.92 -2.90
C VAL A 214 4.15 -4.64 -2.60
N THR A 215 2.85 -4.73 -2.42
CA THR A 215 1.97 -3.60 -2.11
C THR A 215 1.36 -3.78 -0.73
N MET A 216 1.49 -2.78 0.13
CA MET A 216 0.88 -2.75 1.46
C MET A 216 -0.05 -1.55 1.54
N THR A 217 -1.36 -1.80 1.65
CA THR A 217 -2.38 -0.79 1.94
C THR A 217 -2.62 -0.75 3.43
N LEU A 218 -2.70 0.45 4.01
CA LEU A 218 -2.75 0.67 5.45
C LEU A 218 -3.96 1.54 5.79
N SER A 219 -4.56 1.24 6.94
CA SER A 219 -5.71 1.97 7.46
C SER A 219 -5.77 1.77 8.97
N ASP A 220 -6.69 2.47 9.62
CA ASP A 220 -6.98 2.25 11.04
C ASP A 220 -5.74 2.38 11.95
N TRP A 221 -4.85 3.31 11.59
CA TRP A 221 -3.67 3.67 12.36
C TRP A 221 -4.03 3.98 13.82
N GLY A 222 -3.28 3.39 14.75
CA GLY A 222 -3.42 3.62 16.18
C GLY A 222 -4.69 3.06 16.81
N LYS A 223 -5.55 2.34 16.07
CA LYS A 223 -6.72 1.69 16.67
C LYS A 223 -6.27 0.57 17.63
N PRO A 224 -6.88 0.44 18.83
CA PRO A 224 -6.55 -0.65 19.73
C PRO A 224 -6.80 -2.02 19.09
N VAL A 225 -5.78 -2.87 19.06
CA VAL A 225 -5.88 -4.25 18.56
C VAL A 225 -5.83 -5.20 19.75
N THR A 226 -6.76 -6.15 19.81
CA THR A 226 -6.77 -7.21 20.81
C THR A 226 -6.77 -8.55 20.10
N VAL A 227 -5.72 -9.32 20.34
CA VAL A 227 -5.57 -10.67 19.79
C VAL A 227 -5.71 -11.67 20.93
N THR A 228 -6.55 -12.68 20.72
CA THR A 228 -6.71 -13.76 21.70
C THR A 228 -5.92 -14.97 21.23
N LYS A 229 -5.01 -15.45 22.08
CA LYS A 229 -4.30 -16.71 21.84
C LYS A 229 -5.32 -17.85 21.61
N PRO A 230 -5.15 -18.68 20.58
CA PRO A 230 -6.02 -19.83 20.37
C PRO A 230 -6.03 -20.76 21.58
N GLY A 231 -7.18 -21.39 21.84
CA GLY A 231 -7.30 -22.43 22.86
C GLY A 231 -6.38 -23.61 22.55
N ALA A 232 -5.82 -24.22 23.60
CA ALA A 232 -5.04 -25.45 23.51
C ALA A 232 -5.89 -26.66 23.12
#